data_AF-A0A318LP01-F1
#
_entry.id   AF-A0A318LP01-F1
#
_cell.length_a   1.000
_cell.length_b   1.000
_cell.length_c   1.000
_cell.angle_alpha   90.00
_cell.angle_beta   90.00
_cell.angle_gamma   90.00
#
_symmetry.space_group_name_H-M   'P 1'
#
loop_
_entity.id
_entity.type
_entity.pdbx_description
1 polymer ?
#
loop_
_entity_poly.entity_id
_entity_poly.type
_entity_poly.pdbx_seq_one_letter_code
_entity_poly.pdbx_strand_id
1 'polypeptide(L)'
;MTLENVWIRTLGDGLIRADQVIGIGSRRTPALAGKPGRWLVTAALAAPAGSGTADGWEVTNLHRTLAQADQEPRQAPEALARLLAELSATRAAGLITPTVCGPDRGEVRFDFAPFDTAAQGGGPALGTAARIPDAVPVG
;
A
#
# COMPACT_ATOMS: atom_id res chain seq x y z
N MET A 1 -11.76 -9.61 9.39
CA MET A 1 -11.60 -8.61 8.32
C MET A 1 -10.40 -9.04 7.49
N THR A 2 -10.51 -9.16 6.17
CA THR A 2 -9.55 -9.93 5.35
C THR A 2 -8.44 -9.11 4.69
N LEU A 3 -8.51 -7.77 4.77
CA LEU A 3 -7.56 -6.84 4.12
C LEU A 3 -6.96 -5.80 5.09
N GLU A 4 -7.17 -5.98 6.40
CA GLU A 4 -6.70 -5.04 7.43
C GLU A 4 -5.17 -4.96 7.56
N ASN A 5 -4.47 -6.01 7.11
CA ASN A 5 -3.01 -6.10 7.11
C ASN A 5 -2.39 -5.85 5.73
N VAL A 6 -3.20 -5.42 4.76
CA VAL A 6 -2.75 -5.06 3.41
C VAL A 6 -2.73 -3.54 3.28
N TRP A 7 -1.59 -3.02 2.90
CA TRP A 7 -1.35 -1.59 2.71
C TRP A 7 -1.10 -1.28 1.25
N ILE A 8 -1.49 -0.10 0.79
CA ILE A 8 -1.25 0.37 -0.57
C ILE A 8 -0.42 1.66 -0.49
N ARG A 9 0.71 1.69 -1.21
CA ARG A 9 1.54 2.89 -1.33
C ARG A 9 0.87 3.90 -2.27
N THR A 10 0.84 5.15 -1.83
CA THR A 10 0.36 6.28 -2.63
C THR A 10 1.51 6.97 -3.33
N LEU A 11 1.20 7.76 -4.37
CA LEU A 11 2.20 8.52 -5.14
C LEU A 11 2.97 9.54 -4.28
N GLY A 12 2.36 10.06 -3.21
CA GLY A 12 2.97 11.03 -2.29
C GLY A 12 3.62 10.39 -1.06
N ASP A 13 4.12 9.16 -1.18
CA ASP A 13 4.77 8.39 -0.11
C ASP A 13 3.91 8.09 1.14
N GLY A 14 2.61 8.37 1.09
CA GLY A 14 1.64 7.91 2.10
C GLY A 14 1.27 6.43 1.93
N LEU A 15 0.73 5.85 2.99
CA LEU A 15 0.14 4.50 3.00
C LEU A 15 -1.36 4.59 3.27
N ILE A 16 -2.15 3.78 2.56
CA ILE A 16 -3.58 3.59 2.85
C ILE A 16 -3.85 2.12 3.16
N ARG A 17 -4.82 1.86 4.04
CA ARG A 17 -5.28 0.51 4.31
C ARG A 17 -6.20 0.02 3.20
N ALA A 18 -6.00 -1.21 2.74
CA ALA A 18 -6.79 -1.79 1.67
C ALA A 18 -8.26 -2.01 2.08
N ASP A 19 -8.55 -2.32 3.34
CA ASP A 19 -9.93 -2.48 3.83
C ASP A 19 -10.73 -1.17 3.87
N GLN A 20 -10.06 -0.02 3.82
CA GLN A 20 -10.72 1.28 3.81
C GLN A 20 -11.07 1.76 2.40
N VAL A 21 -10.62 1.04 1.36
CA VAL A 21 -10.87 1.41 -0.03
C VAL A 21 -12.32 1.04 -0.40
N ILE A 22 -13.11 2.04 -0.77
CA ILE A 22 -14.50 1.89 -1.23
C ILE A 22 -14.69 2.09 -2.73
N GLY A 23 -13.65 2.54 -3.42
CA GLY A 23 -13.68 2.74 -4.86
C GLY A 23 -12.31 2.95 -5.44
N ILE A 24 -12.13 2.53 -6.68
CA ILE A 24 -10.91 2.73 -7.46
C ILE A 24 -11.32 3.37 -8.77
N GLY A 25 -10.64 4.43 -9.18
CA GLY A 25 -11.00 5.18 -10.37
C GLY A 25 -9.82 5.86 -11.04
N SER A 26 -9.96 6.08 -12.33
CA SER A 26 -9.00 6.82 -13.16
C SER A 26 -9.59 8.17 -13.52
N ARG A 27 -8.86 9.25 -13.28
CA ARG A 27 -9.29 10.61 -13.63
C ARG A 27 -8.18 11.39 -14.30
N ARG A 28 -8.54 12.26 -15.24
CA ARG A 28 -7.58 13.13 -15.92
C ARG A 28 -7.44 14.46 -15.17
N THR A 29 -6.21 14.92 -14.96
CA THR A 29 -5.98 16.29 -14.47
C THR A 29 -6.25 17.30 -15.58
N PRO A 30 -6.78 18.49 -15.25
CA PRO A 30 -6.93 19.55 -16.23
C PRO A 30 -5.55 19.90 -16.82
N ALA A 31 -5.51 20.11 -18.13
CA ALA A 31 -4.32 20.63 -18.78
C ALA A 31 -4.12 22.09 -18.33
N LEU A 32 -2.96 22.37 -17.75
CA LEU A 32 -2.53 23.73 -17.40
C LEU A 32 -1.59 24.23 -18.50
N ALA A 33 -1.56 25.54 -18.76
CA ALA A 33 -0.65 26.11 -19.75
C ALA A 33 0.80 25.65 -19.48
N GLY A 34 1.40 24.93 -20.43
CA GLY A 34 2.75 24.37 -20.31
C GLY A 34 2.89 23.01 -19.60
N LYS A 35 1.81 22.40 -19.10
CA LYS A 35 1.84 21.04 -18.52
C LYS A 35 0.76 20.14 -19.15
N PRO A 36 1.14 19.04 -19.83
CA PRO A 36 0.16 18.10 -20.35
C PRO A 36 -0.66 17.51 -19.20
N GLY A 37 -1.98 17.39 -19.41
CA GLY A 37 -2.86 16.72 -18.46
C GLY A 37 -2.43 15.27 -18.28
N ARG A 38 -2.34 14.81 -17.04
CA ARG A 38 -1.91 13.46 -16.66
C ARG A 38 -3.11 12.66 -16.17
N TRP A 39 -3.06 11.35 -16.34
CA TRP A 39 -4.05 10.45 -15.77
C TRP A 39 -3.63 10.04 -14.37
N LEU A 40 -4.56 10.07 -13.43
CA LEU A 40 -4.36 9.67 -12.04
C LEU A 40 -5.17 8.41 -11.78
N VAL A 41 -4.51 7.39 -11.25
CA VAL A 41 -5.19 6.25 -10.62
C VAL A 41 -5.39 6.60 -9.16
N THR A 42 -6.61 6.50 -8.67
CA THR A 42 -6.96 6.93 -7.31
C THR A 42 -7.82 5.93 -6.58
N ALA A 43 -7.63 5.86 -5.27
CA ALA A 43 -8.49 5.13 -4.34
C ALA A 43 -9.37 6.12 -3.57
N ALA A 44 -10.66 5.84 -3.48
CA ALA A 44 -11.60 6.50 -2.57
C ALA A 44 -11.62 5.72 -1.25
N LEU A 45 -11.52 6.42 -0.13
CA LEU A 45 -11.54 5.83 1.20
C LEU A 45 -12.86 6.11 1.92
N ALA A 46 -13.35 5.13 2.69
CA ALA A 46 -14.41 5.30 3.70
C ALA A 46 -13.89 6.04 4.95
N ALA A 47 -13.09 7.08 4.75
CA ALA A 47 -12.63 7.96 5.82
C ALA A 47 -13.36 9.29 5.66
N PRO A 48 -14.04 9.79 6.70
CA PRO A 48 -14.63 11.11 6.66
C PRO A 48 -13.49 12.14 6.59
N ALA A 49 -13.32 12.76 5.42
CA ALA A 49 -12.52 13.98 5.30
C ALA A 49 -13.49 15.16 5.36
N GLY A 50 -13.42 15.91 6.45
CA GLY A 50 -14.31 17.03 6.69
C GLY A 50 -13.61 18.24 7.28
N SER A 51 -14.13 19.41 6.94
CA SER A 51 -13.81 20.70 7.53
C SER A 51 -15.07 21.18 8.24
N GLY A 52 -14.98 21.50 9.52
CA GLY A 52 -16.11 22.04 10.28
C GLY A 52 -16.35 23.51 9.91
N THR A 53 -17.61 23.85 9.62
CA THR A 53 -18.09 25.23 9.68
C THR A 53 -19.09 25.36 10.83
N ALA A 54 -19.46 26.58 11.21
CA ALA A 54 -20.42 26.81 12.31
C ALA A 54 -21.80 26.15 12.08
N ASP A 55 -22.14 25.83 10.82
CA ASP A 55 -23.40 25.22 10.41
C ASP A 55 -23.36 23.69 10.22
N GLY A 56 -22.20 23.02 10.37
CA GLY A 56 -22.13 21.56 10.29
C GLY A 56 -20.78 20.96 9.89
N TRP A 57 -20.76 19.62 9.78
CA TRP A 57 -19.60 18.84 9.38
C TRP A 57 -19.82 18.26 7.97
N GLU A 58 -19.15 18.81 6.96
CA GLU A 58 -19.12 18.23 5.62
C GLU A 58 -18.26 16.97 5.63
N VAL A 59 -18.85 15.81 5.34
CA VAL A 59 -18.12 14.54 5.21
C VAL A 59 -17.97 14.22 3.73
N THR A 60 -16.75 14.31 3.21
CA THR A 60 -16.44 13.90 1.83
C THR A 60 -15.54 12.67 1.82
N ASN A 61 -15.68 11.85 0.77
CA ASN A 61 -14.81 10.71 0.56
C ASN A 61 -13.38 11.19 0.27
N LEU A 62 -12.42 10.65 1.00
CA LEU A 62 -11.02 10.99 0.81
C LEU A 62 -10.45 10.26 -0.39
N HIS A 63 -10.10 11.00 -1.44
CA HIS A 63 -9.41 10.44 -2.61
C HIS A 63 -7.89 10.52 -2.45
N ARG A 64 -7.21 9.38 -2.54
CA ARG A 64 -5.74 9.29 -2.56
C ARG A 64 -5.24 8.85 -3.92
N THR A 65 -4.18 9.51 -4.41
CA THR A 65 -3.56 9.19 -5.68
C THR A 65 -2.57 8.04 -5.50
N LEU A 66 -2.75 6.97 -6.26
CA LEU A 66 -1.90 5.78 -6.23
C LEU A 66 -0.76 5.89 -7.24
N ALA A 67 -1.09 6.32 -8.47
CA ALA A 67 -0.13 6.44 -9.56
C ALA A 67 -0.53 7.56 -10.53
N GLN A 68 0.44 8.05 -11.29
CA GLN A 68 0.23 9.02 -12.37
C GLN A 68 0.79 8.48 -13.69
N ALA A 69 -0.08 8.42 -14.69
CA ALA A 69 0.17 7.90 -16.03
C ALA A 69 0.02 9.00 -17.09
N ASP A 70 0.60 8.77 -18.27
CA ASP A 70 0.55 9.71 -19.39
C ASP A 70 -0.65 9.42 -20.30
N GLN A 71 -1.03 8.16 -20.39
CA GLN A 71 -2.25 7.68 -21.05
C GLN A 71 -3.25 7.15 -20.02
N GLU A 72 -4.49 6.95 -20.45
CA GLU A 72 -5.54 6.41 -19.61
C GLU A 72 -5.22 4.97 -19.17
N PRO A 73 -5.01 4.71 -17.87
CA PRO A 73 -4.71 3.38 -17.37
C PRO A 73 -6.01 2.60 -17.17
N ARG A 74 -6.60 2.15 -18.29
CA ARG A 74 -7.96 1.56 -18.35
C ARG A 74 -8.13 0.32 -17.49
N GLN A 75 -7.11 -0.53 -17.44
CA GLN A 75 -7.15 -1.80 -16.71
C GLN A 75 -6.75 -1.66 -15.23
N ALA A 76 -6.23 -0.51 -14.80
CA ALA A 76 -5.70 -0.35 -13.46
C ALA A 76 -6.76 -0.55 -12.34
N PRO A 77 -8.00 -0.04 -12.46
CA PRO A 77 -9.03 -0.29 -11.44
C PRO A 77 -9.37 -1.78 -11.29
N GLU A 78 -9.55 -2.48 -12.42
CA GLU A 78 -9.89 -3.91 -12.44
C GLU A 78 -8.74 -4.78 -11.95
N ALA A 79 -7.51 -4.46 -12.33
CA ALA A 79 -6.30 -5.16 -11.90
C ALA A 79 -6.11 -5.07 -10.38
N LEU A 80 -6.27 -3.88 -9.80
CA LEU A 80 -6.18 -3.71 -8.35
C LEU A 80 -7.34 -4.43 -7.62
N ALA A 81 -8.57 -4.33 -8.14
CA ALA A 81 -9.71 -5.03 -7.56
C ALA A 81 -9.49 -6.56 -7.54
N ARG A 82 -8.96 -7.13 -8.63
CA ARG A 82 -8.62 -8.55 -8.72
C ARG A 82 -7.55 -8.93 -7.70
N LEU A 83 -6.46 -8.15 -7.60
CA LEU A 83 -5.40 -8.40 -6.63
C LEU A 83 -5.93 -8.36 -5.18
N LEU A 84 -6.79 -7.38 -4.84
CA LEU A 84 -7.41 -7.29 -3.53
C LEU A 84 -8.30 -8.51 -3.22
N ALA A 85 -9.04 -9.01 -4.21
CA ALA A 85 -9.85 -10.21 -4.06
C ALA A 85 -8.98 -11.45 -3.77
N GLU A 86 -7.86 -11.60 -4.49
CA GLU A 86 -6.90 -12.69 -4.28
C GLU A 86 -6.26 -12.62 -2.89
N LEU A 87 -5.78 -11.45 -2.46
CA LEU A 87 -5.15 -11.26 -1.14
C LEU A 87 -6.15 -11.47 0.01
N SER A 88 -7.41 -11.09 -0.20
CA SER A 88 -8.50 -11.32 0.75
C SER A 88 -8.74 -12.82 0.96
N ALA A 89 -8.70 -13.61 -0.12
CA ALA A 89 -8.88 -15.06 -0.07
C ALA A 89 -7.73 -15.75 0.68
N THR A 90 -6.49 -15.28 0.52
CA THR A 90 -5.30 -15.84 1.18
C THR A 90 -5.03 -15.26 2.57
N ARG A 91 -5.83 -14.28 3.03
CA ARG A 91 -5.58 -13.52 4.27
C ARG A 91 -4.15 -12.99 4.36
N ALA A 92 -3.64 -12.47 3.23
CA ALA A 92 -2.26 -12.01 3.15
C ALA A 92 -2.04 -10.73 3.97
N ALA A 93 -0.78 -10.51 4.37
CA ALA A 93 -0.32 -9.28 5.00
C ALA A 93 0.87 -8.75 4.20
N GLY A 94 0.84 -7.47 3.83
CA GLY A 94 1.91 -6.92 3.00
C GLY A 94 1.60 -5.54 2.42
N LEU A 95 2.47 -5.12 1.50
CA LEU A 95 2.43 -3.83 0.83
C LEU A 95 2.21 -4.00 -0.68
N ILE A 96 1.20 -3.31 -1.20
CA ILE A 96 0.97 -3.14 -2.64
C ILE A 96 1.64 -1.84 -3.08
N THR A 97 2.50 -1.94 -4.08
CA THR A 97 3.18 -0.81 -4.70
C THR A 97 2.69 -0.63 -6.14
N PRO A 98 2.00 0.48 -6.46
CA PRO A 98 1.65 0.84 -7.82
C PRO A 98 2.91 1.28 -8.60
N THR A 99 3.16 0.66 -9.75
CA THR A 99 4.27 0.97 -10.64
C THR A 99 3.72 1.34 -12.02
N VAL A 100 4.14 2.48 -12.55
CA VAL A 100 3.76 2.90 -13.92
C VAL A 100 4.68 2.21 -14.92
N CYS A 101 4.11 1.54 -15.91
CA CYS A 101 4.81 0.69 -16.86
C CYS A 101 4.54 1.11 -18.32
N GLY A 102 5.35 0.53 -19.22
CA GLY A 102 5.25 0.70 -20.66
C GLY A 102 5.99 1.94 -21.20
N PRO A 103 6.33 1.94 -22.51
CA PRO A 103 7.04 3.06 -23.14
C PRO A 103 6.23 4.36 -23.09
N ASP A 104 4.90 4.25 -23.15
CA ASP A 104 3.98 5.39 -23.15
C ASP A 104 3.45 5.73 -21.75
N ARG A 105 3.95 5.09 -20.69
CA ARG A 105 3.46 5.27 -19.31
C ARG A 105 1.93 5.18 -19.21
N GLY A 106 1.34 4.25 -19.95
CA GLY A 106 -0.11 4.05 -20.05
C GLY A 106 -0.65 2.92 -19.20
N GLU A 107 0.23 2.14 -18.58
CA GLU A 107 -0.13 0.98 -17.76
C GLU A 107 0.27 1.23 -16.30
N VAL A 108 -0.53 0.73 -15.36
CA VAL A 108 -0.19 0.70 -13.95
C VAL A 108 -0.29 -0.74 -13.47
N ARG A 109 0.85 -1.28 -13.05
CA ARG A 109 0.97 -2.59 -12.42
C ARG A 109 0.97 -2.45 -10.91
N PHE A 110 0.43 -3.44 -10.21
CA PHE A 110 0.42 -3.47 -8.75
C PHE A 110 1.28 -4.64 -8.29
N ASP A 111 2.43 -4.32 -7.70
CA ASP A 111 3.37 -5.31 -7.18
C ASP A 111 3.09 -5.52 -5.69
N PHE A 112 2.90 -6.77 -5.26
CA PHE A 112 2.67 -7.11 -3.85
C PHE A 112 3.94 -7.67 -3.20
N ALA A 113 4.31 -7.11 -2.04
CA ALA A 113 5.38 -7.60 -1.19
C ALA A 113 4.79 -8.04 0.16
N PRO A 114 4.83 -9.34 0.51
CA PRO A 114 4.38 -9.79 1.83
C PRO A 114 5.31 -9.23 2.92
N PHE A 115 4.76 -8.98 4.10
CA PHE A 115 5.61 -8.70 5.26
C PHE A 115 6.29 -10.00 5.70
N ASP A 116 7.57 -9.93 6.06
CA ASP A 116 8.31 -11.07 6.59
C ASP A 116 7.58 -11.63 7.82
N THR A 117 7.16 -12.89 7.72
CA THR A 117 6.48 -13.62 8.81
C THR A 117 7.48 -14.30 9.75
N ALA A 118 8.78 -14.06 9.57
CA ALA A 118 9.87 -14.64 10.37
C ALA A 118 10.09 -13.88 11.69
N ALA A 119 9.09 -13.86 12.57
CA ALA A 119 9.26 -13.47 13.98
C ALA A 119 8.24 -14.11 14.94
N GLN A 120 7.67 -15.28 14.62
CA GLN A 120 6.77 -16.00 15.54
C GLN A 120 7.00 -17.52 15.62
N GLY A 121 8.22 -18.00 15.38
CA GLY A 121 8.52 -19.44 15.47
C GLY A 121 9.92 -19.84 15.94
N GLY A 122 10.75 -18.89 16.37
CA GLY A 122 12.09 -19.17 16.89
C GLY A 122 12.31 -18.38 18.16
N GLY A 123 11.94 -18.96 19.30
CA GLY A 123 12.46 -18.47 20.57
C GLY A 123 13.99 -18.40 20.47
N PRO A 124 14.66 -17.41 21.08
CA PRO A 124 16.10 -17.42 21.15
C PRO A 124 16.48 -18.76 21.79
N ALA A 125 17.16 -19.62 21.03
CA ALA A 125 17.87 -20.73 21.62
C ALA A 125 18.75 -20.09 22.69
N LEU A 126 18.40 -20.33 23.95
CA LEU A 126 19.22 -19.91 25.08
C LEU A 126 20.63 -20.31 24.71
N GLY A 127 21.50 -19.31 24.59
CA GLY A 127 22.90 -19.51 24.30
C GLY A 127 23.41 -20.62 25.20
N THR A 128 23.93 -21.67 24.57
CA THR A 128 24.69 -22.68 25.30
C THR A 128 25.78 -21.91 26.02
N ALA A 129 25.65 -21.84 27.35
CA ALA A 129 26.56 -21.16 28.23
C ALA A 129 27.98 -21.62 27.89
N ALA A 130 28.82 -20.68 27.46
CA ALA A 130 30.25 -20.90 27.35
C ALA A 130 30.74 -21.35 28.73
N ARG A 131 31.09 -22.63 28.81
CA ARG A 131 31.66 -23.28 29.98
C ARG A 131 32.97 -22.54 30.28
N ILE A 132 33.00 -21.81 31.39
CA ILE A 132 34.20 -21.19 31.94
C ILE A 132 35.25 -22.31 32.14
N PRO A 133 36.44 -22.26 31.52
CA PRO A 133 37.47 -23.22 31.85
C PRO A 133 38.01 -22.92 33.24
N ASP A 134 38.03 -23.99 34.04
CA ASP A 134 38.50 -24.11 35.40
C ASP A 134 39.96 -23.66 35.53
N ALA A 135 40.32 -23.25 36.75
CA ALA A 135 41.63 -22.73 37.10
C ALA A 135 42.75 -23.72 36.76
N VAL A 136 43.90 -23.19 36.36
CA VAL A 136 45.15 -23.96 36.21
C VAL A 136 45.80 -24.09 37.60
N PRO A 137 46.09 -25.32 38.09
CA PRO A 137 47.02 -25.51 39.18
C PRO A 137 48.31 -26.17 38.66
N VAL A 138 49.43 -25.47 38.78
CA VAL A 138 50.79 -26.05 38.80
C VAL A 138 51.60 -25.04 39.61
N GLY A 139 52.16 -25.35 40.78
CA GLY A 139 53.03 -26.47 41.11
C GLY A 139 54.40 -25.87 41.42
#